data_AF-A0A2V6KTG6-F1
#
_entry.id   AF-A0A2V6KTG6-F1
#
_cell.length_a   1.000
_cell.length_b   1.000
_cell.length_c   1.000
_cell.angle_alpha   90.00
_cell.angle_beta   90.00
_cell.angle_gamma   90.00
#
_symmetry.space_group_name_H-M   'P 1'
#
loop_
_entity.id
_entity.type
_entity.pdbx_description
1 polymer ?
#
loop_
_entity_poly.entity_id
_entity_poly.type
_entity_poly.pdbx_seq_one_letter_code
_entity_poly.pdbx_strand_id
1 'polypeptide(L)'
;MAMQEKLRIEDLTTCNQAMARCLQLAALAANSDVPVVLLGETGTGKTLLAHAIHNSSARAGRPFVAFDASAISDTLLESQLFGHERGAFTGAQQSVKGKFELADGGTLFLDEISEMSPLAQVKILRVLEYGEFERLGSERMLTSNARIICASNCSLRERVRRGKFREDLYQRLNGLTLLIPPLRERLEELPALIATELKAAGLKEGKDIAAIHPEAMEKLLHHKWPGNLRELSHTVRTMTLFCDGPVIMPEHVVFPPDLEPDRATSELANSFPTLASQRRTAKLLGISRSTLARYLRDVAKK
;
A
#
# COMPACT_ATOMS: atom_id res chain seq x y z
N MET A 1 -10.84 -5.80 12.71
CA MET A 1 -9.95 -5.06 13.63
C MET A 1 -9.34 -5.98 14.69
N ALA A 2 -10.12 -6.72 15.51
CA ALA A 2 -9.55 -7.60 16.56
C ALA A 2 -8.55 -8.67 16.07
N MET A 3 -8.65 -9.11 14.81
CA MET A 3 -7.74 -10.13 14.24
C MET A 3 -6.33 -9.59 13.93
N GLN A 4 -6.17 -8.27 13.77
CA GLN A 4 -4.88 -7.65 13.46
C GLN A 4 -4.01 -7.45 14.73
N GLU A 5 -4.62 -7.37 15.91
CA GLU A 5 -3.92 -7.13 17.18
C GLU A 5 -3.06 -8.31 17.64
N LYS A 6 -3.24 -9.51 17.06
CA LYS A 6 -2.48 -10.71 17.45
C LYS A 6 -1.69 -11.37 16.31
N LEU A 7 -1.80 -10.84 15.09
CA LEU A 7 -1.14 -11.42 13.93
C LEU A 7 0.38 -11.36 14.09
N ARG A 8 1.07 -12.49 13.99
CA ARG A 8 2.54 -12.59 13.99
C ARG A 8 3.06 -12.98 12.61
N ILE A 9 4.37 -12.86 12.42
CA ILE A 9 5.02 -13.26 11.16
C ILE A 9 4.84 -14.76 10.91
N GLU A 10 4.85 -15.58 11.97
CA GLU A 10 4.66 -17.04 11.90
C GLU A 10 3.27 -17.43 11.39
N ASP A 11 2.27 -16.57 11.57
CA ASP A 11 0.90 -16.79 11.08
C ASP A 11 0.79 -16.50 9.56
N LEU A 12 1.80 -15.86 8.96
CA LEU A 12 1.83 -15.53 7.53
C LEU A 12 2.49 -16.66 6.76
N THR A 13 1.67 -17.47 6.08
CA THR A 13 2.13 -18.54 5.19
C THR A 13 2.17 -18.08 3.75
N THR A 14 3.17 -18.54 3.00
CA THR A 14 3.37 -18.19 1.59
C THR A 14 4.05 -19.36 0.85
N CYS A 15 3.65 -19.59 -0.39
CA CYS A 15 4.36 -20.51 -1.30
C CYS A 15 5.17 -19.76 -2.38
N ASN A 16 4.98 -18.44 -2.49
CA ASN A 16 5.72 -17.59 -3.41
C ASN A 16 7.13 -17.24 -2.87
N GLN A 17 8.16 -17.40 -3.70
CA GLN A 17 9.55 -17.18 -3.28
C GLN A 17 9.87 -15.71 -2.91
N ALA A 18 9.30 -14.74 -3.65
CA ALA A 18 9.53 -13.33 -3.38
C ALA A 18 8.87 -12.89 -2.07
N MET A 19 7.66 -13.37 -1.80
CA MET A 19 6.98 -13.14 -0.53
C MET A 19 7.68 -13.87 0.64
N ALA A 20 8.18 -15.10 0.43
CA ALA A 20 8.98 -15.80 1.44
C ALA A 20 10.25 -15.03 1.82
N ARG A 21 10.97 -14.46 0.83
CA ARG A 21 12.10 -13.55 1.04
C ARG A 21 11.69 -12.32 1.87
N CYS A 22 10.53 -11.73 1.56
CA CYS A 22 9.99 -10.59 2.30
C CYS A 22 9.70 -10.95 3.77
N LEU A 23 9.07 -12.09 4.04
CA LEU A 23 8.79 -12.55 5.40
C LEU A 23 10.06 -12.90 6.19
N GLN A 24 11.09 -13.44 5.55
CA GLN A 24 12.40 -13.66 6.18
C GLN A 24 13.03 -12.33 6.63
N LEU A 25 13.00 -11.30 5.77
CA LEU A 25 13.47 -9.97 6.12
C LEU A 25 12.60 -9.33 7.22
N ALA A 26 11.29 -9.56 7.20
CA ALA A 26 10.38 -9.14 8.27
C ALA A 26 10.74 -9.77 9.62
N ALA A 27 11.10 -11.05 9.64
CA ALA A 27 11.52 -11.75 10.86
C ALA A 27 12.84 -11.17 11.40
N LEU A 28 13.80 -10.85 10.53
CA LEU A 28 15.03 -10.15 10.92
C LEU A 28 14.74 -8.75 11.47
N ALA A 29 13.86 -8.00 10.79
CA ALA A 29 13.42 -6.70 11.27
C ALA A 29 12.76 -6.80 12.65
N ALA A 30 11.91 -7.80 12.91
CA ALA A 30 11.23 -7.94 14.19
C ALA A 30 12.21 -8.03 15.39
N ASN A 31 13.38 -8.61 15.17
CA ASN A 31 14.45 -8.77 16.17
C ASN A 31 15.36 -7.53 16.36
N SER A 32 15.07 -6.40 15.70
CA SER A 32 15.86 -5.17 15.81
C SER A 32 14.98 -3.92 15.80
N ASP A 33 15.54 -2.79 16.24
CA ASP A 33 14.87 -1.48 16.22
C ASP A 33 15.21 -0.66 14.98
N VAL A 34 15.82 -1.27 13.96
CA VAL A 34 16.14 -0.57 12.71
C VAL A 34 14.85 -0.09 12.02
N PRO A 35 14.86 1.11 11.39
CA PRO A 35 13.75 1.57 10.57
C PRO A 35 13.46 0.60 9.43
N VAL A 36 12.16 0.32 9.22
CA VAL A 36 11.68 -0.61 8.19
C VAL A 36 10.85 0.15 7.17
N VAL A 37 11.15 -0.04 5.88
CA VAL A 37 10.36 0.49 4.75
C VAL A 37 9.62 -0.65 4.08
N LEU A 38 8.30 -0.64 4.14
CA LEU A 38 7.42 -1.55 3.41
C LEU A 38 7.09 -0.95 2.05
N LEU A 39 7.72 -1.47 1.00
CA LEU A 39 7.52 -1.04 -0.37
C LEU A 39 6.61 -2.02 -1.11
N GLY A 40 5.51 -1.54 -1.67
CA GLY A 40 4.62 -2.37 -2.47
C GLY A 40 3.36 -1.64 -2.84
N GLU A 41 2.66 -2.13 -3.86
CA GLU A 41 1.45 -1.48 -4.37
C GLU A 41 0.35 -1.35 -3.31
N THR A 42 -0.62 -0.49 -3.60
CA THR A 42 -1.81 -0.32 -2.76
C THR A 42 -2.56 -1.64 -2.65
N GLY A 43 -2.97 -2.01 -1.43
CA GLY A 43 -3.71 -3.24 -1.17
C GLY A 43 -2.87 -4.52 -1.08
N THR A 44 -1.53 -4.46 -1.14
CA THR A 44 -0.65 -5.65 -1.01
C THR A 44 -0.56 -6.25 0.39
N GLY A 45 -1.06 -5.55 1.41
CA GLY A 45 -1.02 -6.00 2.81
C GLY A 45 0.06 -5.34 3.68
N LYS A 46 0.59 -4.16 3.29
CA LYS A 46 1.61 -3.42 4.07
C LYS A 46 1.24 -3.24 5.54
N THR A 47 0.01 -2.82 5.84
CA THR A 47 -0.46 -2.65 7.23
C THR A 47 -0.47 -3.96 8.01
N LEU A 48 -0.88 -5.08 7.37
CA LEU A 48 -0.86 -6.40 8.00
C LEU A 48 0.57 -6.83 8.35
N LEU A 49 1.50 -6.62 7.43
CA LEU A 49 2.92 -6.93 7.65
C LEU A 49 3.54 -6.03 8.73
N ALA A 50 3.18 -4.75 8.79
CA ALA A 50 3.61 -3.84 9.85
C ALA A 50 3.16 -4.32 11.24
N HIS A 51 1.89 -4.73 11.38
CA HIS A 51 1.39 -5.35 12.61
C HIS A 51 2.13 -6.63 12.94
N ALA A 52 2.34 -7.52 11.96
CA ALA A 52 3.07 -8.77 12.16
C ALA A 52 4.50 -8.53 12.66
N ILE A 53 5.22 -7.56 12.10
CA ILE A 53 6.56 -7.16 12.53
C ILE A 53 6.54 -6.66 13.98
N HIS A 54 5.59 -5.77 14.31
CA HIS A 54 5.46 -5.24 15.67
C HIS A 54 5.15 -6.34 16.70
N ASN A 55 4.15 -7.18 16.42
CA ASN A 55 3.68 -8.27 17.28
C ASN A 55 4.72 -9.39 17.45
N SER A 56 5.69 -9.48 16.55
CA SER A 56 6.80 -10.43 16.62
C SER A 56 8.08 -9.81 17.21
N SER A 57 8.04 -8.55 17.64
CA SER A 57 9.21 -7.83 18.16
C SER A 57 9.25 -7.79 19.69
N ALA A 58 10.38 -7.32 20.24
CA ALA A 58 10.51 -7.01 21.67
C ALA A 58 9.49 -5.98 22.18
N ARG A 59 8.83 -5.23 21.27
CA ARG A 59 7.83 -4.21 21.58
C ARG A 59 6.38 -4.69 21.40
N ALA A 60 6.13 -5.98 21.22
CA ALA A 60 4.77 -6.52 20.96
C ALA A 60 3.73 -6.21 22.05
N GLY A 61 4.15 -5.96 23.30
CA GLY A 61 3.27 -5.53 24.40
C GLY A 61 3.14 -4.01 24.56
N ARG A 62 3.73 -3.23 23.65
CA ARG A 62 3.76 -1.75 23.69
C ARG A 62 2.80 -1.19 22.64
N PRO A 63 2.49 0.13 22.68
CA PRO A 63 1.57 0.71 21.72
C PRO A 63 2.04 0.55 20.26
N PHE A 64 1.12 0.16 19.38
CA PHE A 64 1.26 0.31 17.94
C PHE A 64 0.34 1.45 17.49
N VAL A 65 0.94 2.54 17.02
CA VAL A 65 0.22 3.74 16.59
C VAL A 65 0.36 3.87 15.09
N ALA A 66 -0.75 3.85 14.37
CA ALA A 66 -0.77 4.08 12.94
C ALA A 66 -1.10 5.55 12.60
N PHE A 67 -0.46 6.05 11.56
CA PHE A 67 -0.69 7.36 10.97
C PHE A 67 -0.61 7.23 9.45
N ASP A 68 -1.64 7.72 8.76
CA ASP A 68 -1.70 7.75 7.30
C ASP A 68 -1.42 9.18 6.84
N ALA A 69 -0.39 9.36 6.00
CA ALA A 69 0.05 10.65 5.51
C ALA A 69 -0.69 11.12 4.23
N SER A 70 -1.76 10.44 3.83
CA SER A 70 -2.55 10.82 2.65
C SER A 70 -3.26 12.17 2.82
N ALA A 71 -3.22 12.97 1.75
CA ALA A 71 -3.97 14.21 1.45
C ALA A 71 -4.67 14.93 2.64
N ILE A 72 -3.89 15.34 3.63
CA ILE A 72 -4.32 16.26 4.70
C ILE A 72 -3.52 17.56 4.61
N SER A 73 -4.08 18.66 5.15
CA SER A 73 -3.33 19.92 5.21
C SER A 73 -2.11 19.78 6.13
N ASP A 74 -1.05 20.55 5.85
CA ASP A 74 0.18 20.52 6.65
C ASP A 74 -0.10 20.74 8.14
N THR A 75 -0.96 21.69 8.48
CA THR A 75 -1.34 21.96 9.88
C THR A 75 -1.99 20.75 10.55
N LEU A 76 -2.87 20.03 9.86
CA LEU A 76 -3.51 18.82 10.41
C LEU A 76 -2.51 17.68 10.53
N LEU A 77 -1.63 17.52 9.56
CA LEU A 77 -0.56 16.53 9.60
C LEU A 77 0.33 16.72 10.82
N GLU A 78 0.83 17.94 11.00
CA GLU A 78 1.72 18.25 12.11
C GLU A 78 0.99 18.11 13.45
N SER A 79 -0.24 18.62 13.54
CA SER A 79 -1.09 18.50 14.72
C SER A 79 -1.34 17.04 15.12
N GLN A 80 -1.56 16.15 14.15
CA GLN A 80 -1.71 14.73 14.44
C GLN A 80 -0.37 14.09 14.83
N LEU A 81 0.71 14.31 14.09
CA LEU A 81 2.00 13.67 14.36
C LEU A 81 2.64 14.13 15.68
N PHE A 82 2.70 15.44 15.90
CA PHE A 82 3.46 16.06 16.98
C PHE A 82 2.57 16.56 18.12
N GLY A 83 1.26 16.69 17.90
CA GLY A 83 0.33 17.24 18.88
C GLY A 83 0.30 18.76 18.84
N HIS A 84 -0.66 19.35 19.54
CA HIS A 84 -0.80 20.80 19.62
C HIS A 84 -1.22 21.25 21.01
N GLU A 85 -0.87 22.48 21.36
CA GLU A 85 -1.43 23.17 22.52
C GLU A 85 -2.71 23.93 22.17
N ARG A 86 -3.53 24.20 23.18
CA ARG A 86 -4.71 25.06 23.04
C ARG A 86 -4.30 26.42 22.46
N GLY A 87 -4.96 26.83 21.38
CA GLY A 87 -4.70 28.10 20.70
C GLY A 87 -3.60 28.07 19.64
N ALA A 88 -3.01 26.91 19.34
CA ALA A 88 -1.95 26.79 18.33
C ALA A 88 -2.38 27.17 16.90
N PHE A 89 -3.66 26.99 16.57
CA PHE A 89 -4.27 27.39 15.29
C PHE A 89 -5.78 27.61 15.46
N THR A 90 -6.44 28.16 14.44
CA THR A 90 -7.89 28.39 14.44
C THR A 90 -8.65 27.07 14.58
N GLY A 91 -9.33 26.88 15.71
CA GLY A 91 -10.03 25.62 16.04
C GLY A 91 -9.31 24.73 17.06
N ALA A 92 -8.10 25.08 17.51
CA ALA A 92 -7.38 24.39 18.57
C ALA A 92 -7.97 24.71 19.97
N GLN A 93 -9.17 24.18 20.25
CA GLN A 93 -9.89 24.45 21.51
C GLN A 93 -9.29 23.73 22.73
N GLN A 94 -8.57 22.64 22.50
CA GLN A 94 -7.95 21.81 23.54
C GLN A 94 -6.53 21.43 23.11
N SER A 95 -5.69 21.05 24.07
CA SER A 95 -4.38 20.47 23.76
C SER A 95 -4.54 18.98 23.43
N VAL A 96 -3.84 18.50 22.40
CA VAL A 96 -3.92 17.11 21.93
C VAL A 96 -2.52 16.51 21.81
N LYS A 97 -2.36 15.28 22.31
CA LYS A 97 -1.12 14.51 22.19
C LYS A 97 -0.90 14.05 20.75
N GLY A 98 0.33 14.17 20.26
CA GLY A 98 0.72 13.69 18.93
C GLY A 98 0.92 12.18 18.86
N LYS A 99 0.94 11.63 17.65
CA LYS A 99 1.23 10.21 17.40
C LYS A 99 2.60 9.80 17.93
N PHE A 100 3.63 10.65 17.86
CA PHE A 100 4.95 10.34 18.43
C PHE A 100 4.91 10.17 19.95
N GLU A 101 4.11 10.99 20.65
CA GLU A 101 3.92 10.86 22.10
C GLU A 101 3.11 9.61 22.46
N LEU A 102 2.08 9.29 21.67
CA LEU A 102 1.26 8.09 21.86
C LEU A 102 2.03 6.79 21.57
N ALA A 103 3.02 6.86 20.68
CA ALA A 103 3.84 5.73 20.27
C ALA A 103 5.12 5.55 21.09
N ASP A 104 5.33 6.39 22.12
CA ASP A 104 6.56 6.36 22.91
C ASP A 104 6.79 4.98 23.56
N GLY A 105 8.02 4.48 23.47
CA GLY A 105 8.40 3.12 23.84
C GLY A 105 7.75 1.99 23.00
N GLY A 106 6.92 2.33 22.02
CA GLY A 106 6.19 1.41 21.15
C GLY A 106 6.65 1.48 19.69
N THR A 107 5.70 1.44 18.76
CA THR A 107 5.96 1.51 17.31
C THR A 107 5.00 2.51 16.66
N LEU A 108 5.57 3.42 15.86
CA LEU A 108 4.83 4.32 14.99
C LEU A 108 4.88 3.78 13.55
N PHE A 109 3.72 3.46 13.02
CA PHE A 109 3.54 3.07 11.62
C PHE A 109 3.11 4.27 10.78
N LEU A 110 3.92 4.64 9.79
CA LEU A 110 3.70 5.74 8.86
C LEU A 110 3.29 5.19 7.50
N ASP A 111 1.99 5.17 7.19
CA ASP A 111 1.49 4.78 5.87
C ASP A 111 1.57 5.96 4.89
N GLU A 112 1.81 5.63 3.62
CA GLU A 112 1.99 6.59 2.52
C GLU A 112 3.01 7.71 2.79
N ILE A 113 4.16 7.37 3.40
CA ILE A 113 5.21 8.35 3.77
C ILE A 113 5.74 9.17 2.58
N SER A 114 5.60 8.66 1.37
CA SER A 114 5.97 9.35 0.12
C SER A 114 5.12 10.58 -0.20
N GLU A 115 3.96 10.73 0.44
CA GLU A 115 3.01 11.84 0.23
C GLU A 115 3.19 12.98 1.23
N MET A 116 4.12 12.86 2.18
CA MET A 116 4.39 13.91 3.15
C MET A 116 4.96 15.17 2.50
N SER A 117 4.49 16.33 2.97
CA SER A 117 5.03 17.61 2.53
C SER A 117 6.49 17.81 2.95
N PRO A 118 7.24 18.69 2.24
CA PRO A 118 8.63 18.97 2.60
C PRO A 118 8.82 19.45 4.04
N LEU A 119 7.86 20.21 4.58
CA LEU A 119 7.90 20.71 5.96
C LEU A 119 7.75 19.55 6.96
N ALA A 120 6.80 18.65 6.72
CA ALA A 120 6.61 17.45 7.53
C ALA A 120 7.87 16.57 7.55
N GLN A 121 8.51 16.41 6.38
CA GLN A 121 9.75 15.62 6.25
C GLN A 121 10.88 16.16 7.13
N VAL A 122 11.03 17.48 7.24
CA VAL A 122 12.03 18.12 8.13
C VAL A 122 11.75 17.80 9.59
N LYS A 123 10.50 17.93 10.02
CA LYS A 123 10.14 17.68 11.43
C LYS A 123 10.32 16.21 11.80
N ILE A 124 9.92 15.29 10.93
CA ILE A 124 10.12 13.85 11.16
C ILE A 124 11.61 13.53 11.24
N LEU A 125 12.43 14.06 10.33
CA LEU A 125 13.88 13.87 10.38
C LEU A 125 14.46 14.23 11.76
N ARG A 126 14.04 15.38 12.33
CA ARG A 126 14.47 15.80 13.68
C ARG A 126 14.13 14.75 14.75
N VAL A 127 12.94 14.15 14.69
CA VAL A 127 12.56 13.09 15.64
C VAL A 127 13.37 11.81 15.40
N LEU A 128 13.64 11.45 14.14
CA LEU A 128 14.42 10.24 13.83
C LEU A 128 15.90 10.37 14.19
N GLU A 129 16.46 11.57 14.12
CA GLU A 129 17.86 11.84 14.44
C GLU A 129 18.08 12.01 15.94
N TYR A 130 17.27 12.85 16.59
CA TYR A 130 17.49 13.28 17.98
C TYR A 130 16.48 12.70 18.98
N GLY A 131 15.40 12.08 18.51
CA GLY A 131 14.32 11.60 19.37
C GLY A 131 13.46 12.74 19.94
N GLU A 132 13.54 13.93 19.37
CA GLU A 132 13.00 15.16 19.94
C GLU A 132 11.98 15.84 19.01
N PHE A 133 10.92 16.40 19.59
CA PHE A 133 9.89 17.16 18.88
C PHE A 133 9.19 18.17 19.79
N GLU A 134 8.46 19.09 19.18
CA GLU A 134 7.67 20.12 19.86
C GLU A 134 6.21 20.00 19.40
N ARG A 135 5.27 20.27 20.31
CA ARG A 135 3.85 20.44 19.93
C ARG A 135 3.68 21.77 19.19
N LEU A 136 2.70 21.84 18.29
CA LEU A 136 2.35 23.12 17.67
C LEU A 136 1.93 24.11 18.74
N GLY A 137 2.46 25.34 18.66
CA GLY A 137 2.19 26.40 19.63
C GLY A 137 2.92 26.26 20.96
N SER A 138 3.91 25.36 21.06
CA SER A 138 4.71 25.13 22.27
C SER A 138 6.21 25.13 21.94
N GLU A 139 7.00 25.80 22.76
CA GLU A 139 8.48 25.74 22.71
C GLU A 139 9.03 24.61 23.60
N ARG A 140 8.16 23.91 24.34
CA ARG A 140 8.57 22.78 25.18
C ARG A 140 8.97 21.60 24.30
N MET A 141 10.24 21.23 24.43
CA MET A 141 10.79 20.00 23.87
C MET A 141 10.21 18.76 24.56
N LEU A 142 9.79 17.80 23.75
CA LEU A 142 9.35 16.46 24.13
C LEU A 142 10.27 15.43 23.47
N THR A 143 10.37 14.26 24.08
CA THR A 143 11.14 13.14 23.53
C THR A 143 10.24 11.94 23.23
N SER A 144 10.61 11.15 22.22
CA SER A 144 9.98 9.87 21.91
C SER A 144 11.04 8.89 21.41
N ASN A 145 11.01 7.67 21.93
CA ASN A 145 11.81 6.55 21.45
C ASN A 145 10.93 5.58 20.62
N ALA A 146 9.96 6.09 19.87
CA ALA A 146 9.11 5.26 19.02
C ALA A 146 9.92 4.56 17.92
N ARG A 147 9.76 3.24 17.78
CA ARG A 147 10.29 2.49 16.63
C ARG A 147 9.50 2.85 15.39
N ILE A 148 10.16 2.95 14.24
CA ILE A 148 9.54 3.40 13.00
C ILE A 148 9.40 2.26 12.01
N ILE A 149 8.18 2.07 11.53
CA ILE A 149 7.87 1.28 10.34
C ILE A 149 7.15 2.23 9.39
N CYS A 150 7.59 2.36 8.16
CA CYS A 150 6.91 3.16 7.16
C CYS A 150 6.50 2.33 5.96
N ALA A 151 5.50 2.80 5.23
CA ALA A 151 4.99 2.18 4.03
C ALA A 151 4.91 3.19 2.89
N SER A 152 5.20 2.73 1.67
CA SER A 152 5.01 3.52 0.46
C SER A 152 4.61 2.63 -0.71
N ASN A 153 3.78 3.18 -1.58
CA ASN A 153 3.40 2.58 -2.85
C ASN A 153 4.42 2.82 -3.99
N CYS A 154 5.45 3.64 -3.75
CA CYS A 154 6.43 3.99 -4.76
C CYS A 154 7.84 4.08 -4.17
N SER A 155 8.85 4.05 -5.04
CA SER A 155 10.24 4.13 -4.58
C SER A 155 10.53 5.49 -3.97
N LEU A 156 10.88 5.53 -2.67
CA LEU A 156 11.35 6.75 -2.02
C LEU A 156 12.61 7.29 -2.70
N ARG A 157 13.51 6.42 -3.16
CA ARG A 157 14.71 6.82 -3.91
C ARG A 157 14.37 7.55 -5.21
N GLU A 158 13.34 7.11 -5.93
CA GLU A 158 12.84 7.80 -7.11
C GLU A 158 12.23 9.16 -6.76
N ARG A 159 11.49 9.26 -5.64
CA ARG A 159 10.96 10.52 -5.12
C ARG A 159 12.09 11.51 -4.78
N VAL A 160 13.20 11.03 -4.22
CA VAL A 160 14.38 11.85 -3.94
C VAL A 160 15.00 12.40 -5.22
N ARG A 161 15.22 11.55 -6.24
CA ARG A 161 15.74 12.02 -7.54
C ARG A 161 14.87 13.10 -8.18
N ARG A 162 13.56 13.08 -7.91
CA ARG A 162 12.59 14.05 -8.42
C ARG A 162 12.42 15.28 -7.50
N GLY A 163 13.21 15.40 -6.44
CA GLY A 163 13.13 16.51 -5.48
C GLY A 163 11.85 16.53 -4.64
N LYS A 164 11.10 15.42 -4.59
CA LYS A 164 9.84 15.32 -3.83
C LYS A 164 10.03 14.72 -2.43
N PHE A 165 11.19 14.15 -2.17
CA PHE A 165 11.54 13.56 -0.88
C PHE A 165 12.98 13.94 -0.54
N ARG A 166 13.26 14.23 0.72
CA ARG A 166 14.62 14.63 1.12
C ARG A 166 15.55 13.43 1.21
N GLU A 167 16.78 13.61 0.73
CA GLU A 167 17.83 12.59 0.76
C GLU A 167 18.21 12.22 2.20
N ASP A 168 18.34 13.19 3.10
CA ASP A 168 18.66 12.97 4.52
C ASP A 168 17.64 12.06 5.22
N LEU A 169 16.35 12.35 5.06
CA LEU A 169 15.26 11.53 5.57
C LEU A 169 15.24 10.13 4.95
N TYR A 170 15.48 10.03 3.63
CA TYR A 170 15.58 8.73 2.96
C TYR A 170 16.70 7.89 3.57
N GLN A 171 17.89 8.46 3.78
CA GLN A 171 19.02 7.73 4.38
C GLN A 171 18.73 7.29 5.81
N ARG A 172 18.00 8.09 6.59
CA ARG A 172 17.62 7.72 7.97
C ARG A 172 16.56 6.63 8.02
N LEU A 173 15.63 6.60 7.06
CA LEU A 173 14.57 5.59 6.97
C LEU A 173 15.02 4.28 6.32
N ASN A 174 16.01 4.32 5.43
CA ASN A 174 16.44 3.18 4.63
C ASN A 174 17.34 2.21 5.41
N GLY A 175 16.86 1.72 6.56
CA GLY A 175 17.48 0.64 7.32
C GLY A 175 17.26 -0.72 6.63
N LEU A 176 16.01 -1.19 6.62
CA LEU A 176 15.61 -2.41 5.90
C LEU A 176 14.42 -2.13 4.99
N THR A 177 14.57 -2.33 3.69
CA THR A 177 13.47 -2.22 2.71
C THR A 177 12.91 -3.60 2.38
N LEU A 178 11.61 -3.80 2.61
CA LEU A 178 10.87 -5.03 2.33
C LEU A 178 9.98 -4.79 1.12
N LEU A 179 10.29 -5.47 0.02
CA LEU A 179 9.45 -5.44 -1.18
C LEU A 179 8.33 -6.47 -1.04
N ILE A 180 7.08 -6.01 -1.05
CA ILE A 180 5.89 -6.87 -1.04
C ILE A 180 5.43 -7.06 -2.50
N PRO A 181 5.46 -8.29 -3.02
CA PRO A 181 5.02 -8.54 -4.39
C PRO A 181 3.51 -8.31 -4.53
N PRO A 182 3.06 -7.75 -5.67
CA PRO A 182 1.64 -7.64 -5.99
C PRO A 182 1.01 -9.02 -6.19
N LEU A 183 -0.31 -9.13 -6.01
CA LEU A 183 -1.05 -10.39 -6.07
C LEU A 183 -0.89 -11.12 -7.42
N ARG A 184 -0.79 -10.36 -8.52
CA ARG A 184 -0.53 -10.90 -9.86
C ARG A 184 0.81 -11.62 -10.02
N GLU A 185 1.79 -11.37 -9.14
CA GLU A 185 3.08 -12.06 -9.13
C GLU A 185 3.10 -13.27 -8.19
N ARG A 186 1.96 -13.58 -7.55
CA ARG A 186 1.78 -14.67 -6.59
C ARG A 186 0.40 -15.34 -6.72
N LEU A 187 -0.07 -15.52 -7.96
CA LEU A 187 -1.39 -16.08 -8.23
C LEU A 187 -1.54 -17.54 -7.75
N GLU A 188 -0.43 -18.25 -7.57
CA GLU A 188 -0.40 -19.58 -6.94
C GLU A 188 -0.96 -19.58 -5.50
N GLU A 189 -0.97 -18.43 -4.83
CA GLU A 189 -1.54 -18.26 -3.48
C GLU A 189 -3.04 -17.97 -3.51
N LEU A 190 -3.57 -17.57 -4.66
CA LEU A 190 -4.93 -17.06 -4.80
C LEU A 190 -5.98 -18.06 -4.28
N PRO A 191 -5.92 -19.37 -4.60
CA PRO A 191 -6.92 -20.33 -4.09
C PRO A 191 -6.96 -20.43 -2.56
N ALA A 192 -5.79 -20.42 -1.90
CA ALA A 192 -5.70 -20.50 -0.44
C ALA A 192 -6.21 -19.22 0.24
N LEU A 193 -5.88 -18.06 -0.34
CA LEU A 193 -6.37 -16.76 0.11
C LEU A 193 -7.90 -16.68 0.00
N ILE A 194 -8.47 -17.06 -1.16
CA ILE A 194 -9.91 -17.08 -1.38
C ILE A 194 -10.58 -18.03 -0.39
N ALA A 195 -10.08 -19.25 -0.21
CA ALA A 195 -10.69 -20.22 0.70
C ALA A 195 -10.79 -19.68 2.13
N THR A 196 -9.75 -18.98 2.59
CA THR A 196 -9.70 -18.37 3.93
C THR A 196 -10.72 -17.24 4.06
N GLU A 197 -10.76 -16.33 3.09
CA GLU A 197 -11.71 -15.20 3.11
C GLU A 197 -13.15 -15.63 2.91
N LEU A 198 -13.40 -16.64 2.08
CA LEU A 198 -14.73 -17.18 1.80
C LEU A 198 -15.32 -17.83 3.04
N LYS A 199 -14.51 -18.60 3.79
CA LYS A 199 -14.93 -19.16 5.08
C LYS A 199 -15.32 -18.08 6.08
N ALA A 200 -14.53 -17.00 6.17
CA ALA A 200 -14.81 -15.88 7.06
C ALA A 200 -16.06 -15.09 6.62
N ALA A 201 -16.25 -14.88 5.31
CA ALA A 201 -17.40 -14.20 4.75
C ALA A 201 -18.69 -15.02 4.91
N GLY A 202 -18.66 -16.32 4.60
CA GLY A 202 -19.79 -17.23 4.76
C GLY A 202 -20.29 -17.28 6.20
N LEU A 203 -19.38 -17.41 7.18
CA LEU A 203 -19.74 -17.38 8.61
C LEU A 203 -20.45 -16.08 9.00
N LYS A 204 -20.02 -14.95 8.45
CA LYS A 204 -20.60 -13.64 8.74
C LYS A 204 -22.00 -13.47 8.11
N GLU A 205 -22.18 -13.96 6.89
CA GLU A 205 -23.46 -13.86 6.16
C GLU A 205 -24.42 -15.03 6.47
N GLY A 206 -24.02 -15.97 7.33
CA GLY A 206 -24.82 -17.17 7.64
C GLY A 206 -24.95 -18.14 6.46
N LYS A 207 -24.00 -18.11 5.52
CA LYS A 207 -23.99 -18.93 4.31
C LYS A 207 -22.90 -20.00 4.40
N ASP A 208 -23.24 -21.23 4.02
CA ASP A 208 -22.29 -22.35 3.94
C ASP A 208 -21.88 -22.58 2.49
N ILE A 209 -20.78 -21.94 2.09
CA ILE A 209 -20.23 -22.04 0.74
C ILE A 209 -19.11 -23.09 0.78
N ALA A 210 -19.38 -24.24 0.18
CA ALA A 210 -18.52 -25.41 0.21
C ALA A 210 -17.50 -25.47 -0.94
N ALA A 211 -17.81 -24.83 -2.07
CA ALA A 211 -16.96 -24.93 -3.27
C ALA A 211 -17.02 -23.70 -4.18
N ILE A 212 -16.05 -23.63 -5.09
CA ILE A 212 -16.00 -22.67 -6.19
C ILE A 212 -16.00 -23.47 -7.49
N HIS A 213 -16.89 -23.11 -8.42
CA HIS A 213 -16.95 -23.74 -9.73
C HIS A 213 -15.62 -23.54 -10.49
N PRO A 214 -15.11 -24.54 -11.24
CA PRO A 214 -13.83 -24.42 -11.95
C PRO A 214 -13.74 -23.19 -12.87
N GLU A 215 -14.79 -22.90 -13.64
CA GLU A 215 -14.85 -21.69 -14.49
C GLU A 215 -14.85 -20.38 -13.67
N ALA A 216 -15.41 -20.38 -12.46
CA ALA A 216 -15.37 -19.22 -11.57
C ALA A 216 -13.93 -19.00 -11.05
N MET A 217 -13.23 -20.08 -10.68
CA MET A 217 -11.83 -20.03 -10.31
C MET A 217 -10.95 -19.57 -11.47
N GLU A 218 -11.21 -20.04 -12.69
CA GLU A 218 -10.50 -19.62 -13.88
C GLU A 218 -10.65 -18.11 -14.12
N LYS A 219 -11.85 -17.54 -13.98
CA LYS A 219 -12.05 -16.08 -14.05
C LYS A 219 -11.21 -15.33 -13.01
N LEU A 220 -11.16 -15.83 -11.78
CA LEU A 220 -10.38 -15.22 -10.69
C LEU A 220 -8.87 -15.25 -10.97
N LEU A 221 -8.37 -16.35 -11.55
CA LEU A 221 -6.95 -16.52 -11.89
C LEU A 221 -6.51 -15.64 -13.08
N HIS A 222 -7.42 -15.34 -14.02
CA HIS A 222 -7.12 -14.48 -15.17
C HIS A 222 -7.19 -12.98 -14.88
N HIS A 223 -7.76 -12.58 -13.73
CA HIS A 223 -7.85 -11.18 -13.35
C HIS A 223 -6.47 -10.62 -12.94
N LYS A 224 -6.22 -9.35 -13.25
CA LYS A 224 -4.92 -8.71 -12.97
C LYS A 224 -4.75 -8.24 -11.53
N TRP A 225 -5.83 -8.19 -10.75
CA TRP A 225 -5.84 -7.77 -9.35
C TRP A 225 -5.14 -6.42 -9.07
N PRO A 226 -5.49 -5.32 -9.77
CA PRO A 226 -4.87 -4.01 -9.55
C PRO A 226 -5.07 -3.46 -8.13
N GLY A 227 -6.12 -3.87 -7.42
CA GLY A 227 -6.34 -3.53 -6.01
C GLY A 227 -5.80 -4.59 -5.02
N ASN A 228 -5.06 -5.59 -5.51
CA ASN A 228 -4.39 -6.62 -4.71
C ASN A 228 -5.36 -7.29 -3.70
N LEU A 229 -4.93 -7.52 -2.45
CA LEU A 229 -5.73 -8.18 -1.42
C LEU A 229 -6.97 -7.36 -1.01
N ARG A 230 -6.94 -6.04 -1.19
CA ARG A 230 -8.11 -5.19 -0.90
C ARG A 230 -9.24 -5.48 -1.89
N GLU A 231 -8.89 -5.58 -3.17
CA GLU A 231 -9.83 -5.98 -4.21
C GLU A 231 -10.30 -7.42 -4.01
N LEU A 232 -9.38 -8.35 -3.73
CA LEU A 232 -9.72 -9.75 -3.42
C LEU A 232 -10.80 -9.84 -2.34
N SER A 233 -10.60 -9.16 -1.21
CA SER A 233 -11.55 -9.17 -0.09
C SER A 233 -12.91 -8.59 -0.47
N HIS A 234 -12.94 -7.56 -1.32
CA HIS A 234 -14.18 -7.04 -1.85
C HIS A 234 -14.87 -8.06 -2.78
N THR A 235 -14.14 -8.62 -3.75
CA THR A 235 -14.66 -9.60 -4.70
C THR A 235 -15.20 -10.84 -3.98
N VAL A 236 -14.49 -11.39 -3.00
CA VAL A 236 -14.93 -12.58 -2.24
C VAL A 236 -16.20 -12.28 -1.44
N ARG A 237 -16.29 -11.11 -0.78
CA ARG A 237 -17.51 -10.71 -0.06
C ARG A 237 -18.69 -10.57 -1.01
N THR A 238 -18.49 -9.95 -2.16
CA THR A 238 -19.52 -9.76 -3.18
C THR A 238 -20.00 -11.09 -3.75
N MET A 239 -19.08 -12.01 -4.09
CA MET A 239 -19.41 -13.38 -4.49
C MET A 239 -20.23 -14.12 -3.42
N THR A 240 -19.86 -13.97 -2.14
CA THR A 240 -20.57 -14.59 -1.01
C THR A 240 -21.99 -14.02 -0.88
N LEU A 241 -22.15 -12.71 -1.08
CA LEU A 241 -23.44 -12.05 -1.02
C LEU A 241 -24.37 -12.55 -2.14
N PHE A 242 -23.89 -12.64 -3.37
CA PHE A 242 -24.70 -13.07 -4.52
C PHE A 242 -24.97 -14.57 -4.59
N CYS A 243 -24.15 -15.39 -3.94
CA CYS A 243 -24.31 -16.84 -3.97
C CYS A 243 -25.36 -17.28 -2.94
N ASP A 244 -26.50 -17.80 -3.39
CA ASP A 244 -27.55 -18.36 -2.51
C ASP A 244 -27.42 -19.87 -2.28
N GLY A 245 -26.51 -20.53 -3.01
CA GLY A 245 -26.24 -21.96 -2.91
C GLY A 245 -24.88 -22.29 -2.26
N PRO A 246 -24.50 -23.57 -2.21
CA PRO A 246 -23.22 -24.00 -1.63
C PRO A 246 -22.01 -23.84 -2.58
N VAL A 247 -22.23 -23.38 -3.81
CA VAL A 247 -21.19 -23.29 -4.85
C VAL A 247 -21.15 -21.90 -5.48
N ILE A 248 -19.99 -21.25 -5.47
CA ILE A 248 -19.76 -20.03 -6.24
C ILE A 248 -19.74 -20.38 -7.73
N MET A 249 -20.77 -19.95 -8.46
CA MET A 249 -20.87 -20.06 -9.91
C MET A 249 -20.18 -18.90 -10.63
N PRO A 250 -19.83 -19.04 -11.92
CA PRO A 250 -19.11 -18.01 -12.68
C PRO A 250 -19.82 -16.65 -12.78
N GLU A 251 -21.15 -16.62 -12.67
CA GLU A 251 -21.98 -15.42 -12.64
C GLU A 251 -21.87 -14.62 -11.35
N HIS A 252 -21.45 -15.25 -10.24
CA HIS A 252 -21.24 -14.55 -8.97
C HIS A 252 -19.90 -13.81 -8.92
N VAL A 253 -18.96 -14.13 -9.82
CA VAL A 253 -17.64 -13.49 -9.90
C VAL A 253 -17.77 -12.16 -10.61
N VAL A 254 -17.92 -11.09 -9.81
CA VAL A 254 -18.05 -9.72 -10.29
C VAL A 254 -16.82 -8.91 -9.85
N PHE A 255 -16.09 -8.37 -10.82
CA PHE A 255 -15.01 -7.42 -10.57
C PHE A 255 -15.55 -5.99 -10.57
N PRO A 256 -15.02 -5.08 -9.72
CA PRO A 256 -15.45 -3.69 -9.73
C PRO A 256 -15.18 -3.03 -11.09
N PRO A 257 -16.17 -2.37 -11.72
CA PRO A 257 -16.02 -1.81 -13.07
C PRO A 257 -14.92 -0.73 -13.16
N ASP A 258 -14.65 -0.03 -12.05
CA ASP A 258 -13.65 1.05 -11.97
C ASP A 258 -12.20 0.54 -11.75
N LEU A 259 -12.03 -0.78 -11.58
CA LEU A 259 -10.74 -1.45 -11.40
C LEU A 259 -10.35 -2.32 -12.60
N GLU A 260 -11.18 -2.41 -13.66
CA GLU A 260 -10.65 -2.94 -14.92
C GLU A 260 -9.58 -1.96 -15.43
N PRO A 261 -8.38 -2.45 -15.84
CA PRO A 261 -7.47 -1.60 -16.58
C PRO A 261 -8.22 -1.13 -17.82
N ASP A 262 -8.45 0.18 -17.91
CA ASP A 262 -9.11 0.85 -19.02
C ASP A 262 -8.76 0.14 -20.33
N ARG A 263 -9.73 -0.60 -20.90
CA ARG A 263 -9.51 -1.43 -22.10
C ARG A 263 -8.92 -0.58 -23.25
N ALA A 264 -9.11 0.75 -23.20
CA ALA A 264 -8.50 1.70 -24.10
C ALA A 264 -6.95 1.67 -24.08
N THR A 265 -6.30 1.42 -22.94
CA THR A 265 -4.82 1.42 -22.86
C THR A 265 -4.18 0.12 -23.36
N SER A 266 -4.89 -1.01 -23.27
CA SER A 266 -4.47 -2.31 -23.80
C SER A 266 -4.52 -2.36 -25.33
N GLU A 267 -5.54 -1.75 -25.94
CA GLU A 267 -5.64 -1.66 -27.41
C GLU A 267 -4.68 -0.62 -27.99
N LEU A 268 -4.37 0.46 -27.26
CA LEU A 268 -3.36 1.45 -27.67
C LEU A 268 -1.93 0.89 -27.61
N ALA A 269 -1.61 0.04 -26.62
CA ALA A 269 -0.28 -0.58 -26.50
C ALA A 269 0.00 -1.62 -27.62
N ASN A 270 -1.04 -2.33 -28.07
CA ASN A 270 -0.96 -3.30 -29.17
C ASN A 270 -1.13 -2.68 -30.57
N SER A 271 -1.47 -1.39 -30.66
CA SER A 271 -1.65 -0.68 -31.94
C SER A 271 -0.53 0.32 -32.25
N PHE A 272 0.59 0.31 -31.53
CA PHE A 272 1.78 1.03 -31.97
C PHE A 272 2.42 0.29 -33.17
N PRO A 273 2.38 0.87 -34.37
CA PRO A 273 2.92 0.20 -35.55
C PRO A 273 4.45 0.18 -35.42
N THR A 274 5.06 -1.01 -35.43
CA THR A 274 6.51 -1.19 -35.60
C THR A 274 7.01 -0.41 -36.82
N LEU A 275 8.27 0.02 -36.84
CA LEU A 275 8.86 0.81 -37.94
C LEU A 275 8.64 0.19 -39.34
N ALA A 276 8.51 -1.13 -39.43
CA ALA A 276 8.19 -1.85 -40.66
C ALA A 276 6.74 -1.59 -41.15
N SER A 277 5.77 -1.47 -40.25
CA SER A 277 4.37 -1.22 -40.58
C SER A 277 4.12 0.26 -40.93
N GLN A 278 4.79 1.21 -40.27
CA GLN A 278 4.70 2.64 -40.61
C GLN A 278 5.09 2.96 -42.06
N ARG A 279 6.02 2.19 -42.64
CA ARG A 279 6.41 2.32 -44.06
C ARG A 279 5.28 1.90 -45.00
N ARG A 280 4.52 0.85 -44.65
CA ARG A 280 3.37 0.38 -45.42
C ARG A 280 2.19 1.33 -45.27
N THR A 281 1.90 1.79 -44.05
CA THR A 281 0.78 2.70 -43.78
C THR A 281 0.96 4.07 -44.44
N ALA A 282 2.18 4.63 -44.44
CA ALA A 282 2.48 5.89 -45.14
C ALA A 282 2.27 5.77 -46.67
N LYS A 283 2.65 4.62 -47.26
CA LYS A 283 2.47 4.35 -48.69
C LYS A 283 0.99 4.17 -49.07
N LEU A 284 0.19 3.58 -48.17
CA LEU A 284 -1.24 3.33 -48.36
C LEU A 284 -2.09 4.60 -48.20
N LEU A 285 -1.66 5.51 -47.32
CA LEU A 285 -2.31 6.81 -47.09
C LEU A 285 -1.79 7.93 -48.01
N GLY A 286 -0.82 7.66 -48.88
CA GLY A 286 -0.26 8.64 -49.82
C GLY A 286 0.49 9.81 -49.16
N ILE A 287 0.87 9.70 -47.88
CA ILE A 287 1.53 10.76 -47.12
C ILE A 287 2.98 10.40 -46.80
N SER A 288 3.82 11.43 -46.61
CA SER A 288 5.22 11.22 -46.23
C SER A 288 5.34 10.69 -44.80
N ARG A 289 6.41 9.92 -44.53
CA ARG A 289 6.66 9.32 -43.22
C ARG A 289 6.80 10.36 -42.10
N SER A 290 7.36 11.53 -42.42
CA SER A 290 7.51 12.63 -41.47
C SER A 290 6.17 13.24 -41.06
N THR A 291 5.18 13.25 -41.96
CA THR A 291 3.81 13.69 -41.67
C THR A 291 3.07 12.67 -40.80
N LEU A 292 3.17 11.37 -41.11
CA LEU A 292 2.56 10.30 -40.29
C LEU A 292 3.12 10.30 -38.86
N ALA A 293 4.45 10.44 -38.70
CA ALA A 293 5.11 10.48 -37.39
C ALA A 293 4.81 11.75 -36.57
N ARG A 294 4.33 12.82 -37.22
CA ARG A 294 3.85 14.03 -36.54
C ARG A 294 2.43 13.83 -36.05
N TYR A 295 1.56 13.28 -36.90
CA TYR A 295 0.17 12.95 -36.57
C TYR A 295 0.08 12.00 -35.36
N LEU A 296 0.89 10.93 -35.35
CA LEU A 296 0.93 9.98 -34.23
C LEU A 296 1.45 10.61 -32.93
N ARG A 297 2.32 11.63 -33.00
CA ARG A 297 2.81 12.36 -31.82
C ARG A 297 1.78 13.35 -31.27
N ASP A 298 0.95 13.93 -32.12
CA ASP A 298 -0.12 14.83 -31.68
C ASP A 298 -1.29 14.07 -31.06
N VAL A 299 -1.59 12.85 -31.56
CA VAL A 299 -2.59 11.96 -30.95
C VAL A 299 -2.12 11.44 -29.58
N ALA A 300 -0.83 11.20 -29.38
CA ALA A 300 -0.28 10.75 -28.10
C ALA A 300 -0.18 11.85 -27.02
N LYS A 301 -0.50 13.11 -27.35
CA LYS A 301 -0.49 14.26 -26.43
C LYS A 301 -1.90 14.71 -25.99
N LYS A 302 -2.95 14.12 -26.55
CA LYS A 302 -4.34 14.28 -26.09
C LYS A 302 -4.72 13.08 -25.24
#